data_AF-A0A370KND4-F1
#
_entry.id   AF-A0A370KND4-F1
#
_cell.length_a   1.000
_cell.length_b   1.000
_cell.length_c   1.000
_cell.angle_alpha   90.00
_cell.angle_beta   90.00
_cell.angle_gamma   90.00
#
_symmetry.space_group_name_H-M   'P 1'
#
loop_
_entity.id
_entity.type
_entity.pdbx_description
1 polymer ?
#
loop_
_entity_poly.entity_id
_entity_poly.type
_entity_poly.pdbx_seq_one_letter_code
_entity_poly.pdbx_strand_id
1 'polypeptide(L)'
;MIRLGTVLALYLLNLPFADSLFVVGLTLPLFAIVIVGLWRLRSRDFQIGDIFWFCLFIYFVISPLQRIHGDRVGGATAITAYAYDPAEYALAMLVVVVFVFPFLFVSMQSDEKPVETDVRPGISFILFLNVVAFILFAMSEGGFGRLLSSRLEQDGSQPFIASMLFLAVQSASACIVAAYCRLSPRRLTAVLMLLLVLVLLAVARNPFNAPRFVLLAVWGPVFLALAGGKLSAAKFYVCGLMALTILFPILNMTTRLGLDGLQDLSQVSVVGNFFDIPSVDVFDMAVHSVRYMSTHDLMWGEKLTAVVLFFVPRAVWPGKPIVGGLDIGNDLFAAGMYGTPNLSLFLGCDFYMDFGFVGVVLGGFACAFLLGATIRLNQEGFFGLRVLQFFIAASLPILLRGPVGAVLPLFICQLFVAKLLSVALRRSVQPSAQLGAVRAWRR
;
A
#
# COMPACT_ATOMS: atom_id res chain seq x y z
N MET A 1 20.52 -10.60 9.17
CA MET A 1 20.23 -11.54 10.27
C MET A 1 18.88 -11.25 10.91
N ILE A 2 18.61 -10.04 11.43
CA ILE A 2 17.31 -9.73 12.07
C ILE A 2 16.10 -10.01 11.15
N ARG A 3 16.12 -9.53 9.89
CA ARG A 3 15.02 -9.76 8.91
C ARG A 3 14.60 -11.22 8.81
N LEU A 4 15.58 -12.08 8.49
CA LEU A 4 15.38 -13.52 8.30
C LEU A 4 14.98 -14.19 9.61
N GLY A 5 15.60 -13.81 10.73
CA GLY A 5 15.24 -14.34 12.04
C GLY A 5 13.80 -14.03 12.43
N THR A 6 13.33 -12.79 12.20
CA THR A 6 11.95 -12.39 12.47
C THR A 6 10.96 -13.15 11.60
N VAL A 7 11.20 -13.22 10.28
CA VAL A 7 10.30 -13.92 9.35
C VAL A 7 10.27 -15.42 9.61
N LEU A 8 11.43 -16.04 9.91
CA LEU A 8 11.50 -17.45 10.29
C LEU A 8 10.77 -17.72 11.61
N ALA A 9 10.98 -16.88 12.64
CA ALA A 9 10.29 -17.01 13.91
C ALA A 9 8.77 -16.89 13.76
N LEU A 10 8.29 -15.93 12.96
CA LEU A 10 6.88 -15.77 12.66
C LEU A 10 6.32 -16.98 11.90
N TYR A 11 7.06 -17.54 10.94
CA TYR A 11 6.64 -18.74 10.23
C TYR A 11 6.51 -19.93 11.18
N LEU A 12 7.54 -20.20 11.99
CA LEU A 12 7.55 -21.29 12.97
C LEU A 12 6.42 -21.17 14.01
N LEU A 13 6.13 -19.95 14.45
CA LEU A 13 5.07 -19.68 15.41
C LEU A 13 3.66 -19.86 14.80
N ASN A 14 3.54 -19.80 13.47
CA ASN A 14 2.28 -20.02 12.76
C ASN A 14 2.10 -21.44 12.19
N LEU A 15 3.15 -22.27 12.18
CA LEU A 15 3.05 -23.67 11.75
C LEU A 15 1.98 -24.49 12.51
N PRO A 16 1.78 -24.32 13.84
CA PRO A 16 0.74 -25.08 14.55
C PRO A 16 -0.70 -24.75 14.13
N PHE A 17 -0.92 -23.63 13.42
CA PHE A 17 -2.24 -23.25 12.90
C PHE A 17 -2.53 -23.89 11.53
N ALA A 18 -1.51 -24.48 10.89
CA ALA A 18 -1.69 -25.17 9.63
C ALA A 18 -2.49 -26.46 9.87
N ASP A 19 -3.69 -26.52 9.29
CA ASP A 19 -4.60 -27.67 9.45
C ASP A 19 -4.03 -28.98 8.87
N SER A 20 -3.17 -28.90 7.85
CA SER A 20 -2.57 -30.07 7.23
C SER A 20 -1.17 -29.82 6.66
N LEU A 21 -0.41 -30.90 6.43
CA LEU A 21 0.88 -30.87 5.73
C LEU A 21 0.76 -30.30 4.31
N PHE A 22 -0.42 -30.41 3.68
CA PHE A 22 -0.70 -29.81 2.38
C PHE A 22 -0.57 -28.28 2.44
N VAL A 23 -1.15 -27.62 3.44
CA VAL A 23 -1.09 -26.16 3.61
C VAL A 23 0.36 -25.69 3.84
N VAL A 24 1.13 -26.46 4.62
CA VAL A 24 2.56 -26.19 4.80
C VAL A 24 3.28 -26.31 3.46
N GLY A 25 3.11 -27.42 2.73
CA GLY A 25 3.71 -27.65 1.42
C GLY A 25 3.34 -26.57 0.38
N LEU A 26 2.09 -26.10 0.40
CA LEU A 26 1.57 -25.05 -0.46
C LEU A 26 2.33 -23.72 -0.29
N THR A 27 2.63 -23.34 0.95
CA THR A 27 3.23 -22.02 1.26
C THR A 27 4.76 -21.99 1.15
N LEU A 28 5.42 -23.15 1.17
CA LEU A 28 6.89 -23.26 1.14
C LEU A 28 7.57 -22.62 -0.08
N PRO A 29 7.09 -22.78 -1.34
CA PRO A 29 7.72 -22.15 -2.49
C PRO A 29 7.79 -20.63 -2.38
N LEU A 30 6.69 -20.01 -1.95
CA LEU A 30 6.65 -18.56 -1.78
C LEU A 30 7.47 -18.12 -0.57
N PHE A 31 7.44 -18.88 0.53
CA PHE A 31 8.30 -18.63 1.68
C PHE A 31 9.79 -18.63 1.29
N ALA A 32 10.22 -19.59 0.46
CA ALA A 32 11.59 -19.64 -0.05
C ALA A 32 11.93 -18.39 -0.89
N ILE A 33 11.03 -17.95 -1.78
CA ILE A 33 11.20 -16.71 -2.56
C ILE A 33 11.35 -15.49 -1.64
N VAL A 34 10.50 -15.36 -0.62
CA VAL A 34 10.58 -14.27 0.37
C VAL A 34 11.93 -14.30 1.09
N ILE A 35 12.39 -15.47 1.54
CA ILE A 35 13.69 -15.62 2.22
C ILE A 35 14.83 -15.20 1.31
N VAL A 36 14.84 -15.62 0.04
CA VAL A 36 15.87 -15.20 -0.93
C VAL A 36 15.81 -13.69 -1.16
N GLY A 37 14.61 -13.12 -1.30
CA GLY A 37 14.39 -11.68 -1.46
C GLY A 37 14.94 -10.87 -0.28
N LEU A 38 14.64 -11.29 0.95
CA LEU A 38 15.13 -10.65 2.17
C LEU A 38 16.63 -10.87 2.41
N TRP A 39 17.17 -12.03 2.05
CA TRP A 39 18.61 -12.32 2.15
C TRP A 39 19.44 -11.39 1.26
N ARG A 40 18.87 -11.02 0.11
CA ARG A 40 19.50 -10.04 -0.78
C ARG A 40 19.56 -8.64 -0.19
N LEU A 41 18.81 -8.29 0.86
CA LEU A 41 18.86 -6.98 1.52
C LEU A 41 20.03 -6.92 2.51
N ARG A 42 21.12 -6.23 2.14
CA ARG A 42 22.36 -6.15 2.93
C ARG A 42 22.44 -4.95 3.89
N SER A 43 21.69 -3.87 3.64
CA SER A 43 21.69 -2.67 4.50
C SER A 43 21.10 -2.96 5.89
N ARG A 44 21.58 -2.27 6.95
CA ARG A 44 20.98 -2.36 8.29
C ARG A 44 19.71 -1.52 8.44
N ASP A 45 19.55 -0.53 7.57
CA ASP A 45 18.42 0.38 7.55
C ASP A 45 17.28 -0.21 6.71
N PHE A 46 16.09 0.31 6.98
CA PHE A 46 14.85 0.03 6.29
C PHE A 46 14.97 0.31 4.79
N GLN A 47 14.53 -0.65 3.97
CA GLN A 47 14.50 -0.58 2.52
C GLN A 47 13.08 -0.79 1.99
N ILE A 48 12.82 -0.38 0.74
CA ILE A 48 11.55 -0.68 0.06
C ILE A 48 11.31 -2.19 0.01
N GLY A 49 12.37 -2.98 -0.19
CA GLY A 49 12.31 -4.43 -0.18
C GLY A 49 11.81 -5.01 1.16
N ASP A 50 12.05 -4.34 2.30
CA ASP A 50 11.53 -4.80 3.59
C ASP A 50 10.00 -4.84 3.59
N ILE A 51 9.34 -3.80 3.07
CA ILE A 51 7.87 -3.77 2.93
C ILE A 51 7.42 -4.81 1.91
N PHE A 52 8.02 -4.80 0.71
CA PHE A 52 7.59 -5.66 -0.39
C PHE A 52 7.53 -7.13 0.02
N TRP A 53 8.65 -7.65 0.52
CA TRP A 53 8.76 -9.07 0.90
C TRP A 53 7.96 -9.39 2.17
N PHE A 54 7.88 -8.45 3.13
CA PHE A 54 7.08 -8.67 4.33
C PHE A 54 5.58 -8.69 4.03
N CYS A 55 5.08 -7.86 3.13
CA CYS A 55 3.68 -7.90 2.69
C CYS A 55 3.34 -9.23 2.02
N LEU A 56 4.18 -9.70 1.09
CA LEU A 56 3.98 -11.01 0.44
C LEU A 56 4.02 -12.17 1.45
N PHE A 57 4.92 -12.09 2.43
CA PHE A 57 4.97 -13.06 3.52
C PHE A 57 3.66 -13.09 4.32
N ILE A 58 3.14 -11.93 4.72
CA ILE A 58 1.88 -11.88 5.48
C ILE A 58 0.69 -12.37 4.62
N TYR A 59 0.59 -11.93 3.38
CA TYR A 59 -0.58 -12.17 2.53
C TYR A 59 -0.68 -13.59 1.98
N PHE A 60 0.45 -14.23 1.71
CA PHE A 60 0.47 -15.47 0.94
C PHE A 60 1.31 -16.58 1.60
N VAL A 61 1.91 -16.33 2.77
CA VAL A 61 2.53 -17.38 3.58
C VAL A 61 1.78 -17.52 4.91
N ILE A 62 1.68 -16.44 5.69
CA ILE A 62 1.00 -16.49 7.00
C ILE A 62 -0.52 -16.64 6.85
N SER A 63 -1.16 -15.84 6.00
CA SER A 63 -2.62 -15.91 5.85
C SER A 63 -3.11 -17.31 5.42
N PRO A 64 -2.54 -17.99 4.41
CA PRO A 64 -2.94 -19.35 4.08
C PRO A 64 -2.73 -20.36 5.21
N LEU A 65 -1.63 -20.24 5.98
CA LEU A 65 -1.37 -21.11 7.14
C LEU A 65 -2.43 -20.96 8.22
N GLN A 66 -2.91 -19.75 8.46
CA GLN A 66 -3.89 -19.46 9.52
C GLN A 66 -5.33 -19.77 9.08
N ARG A 67 -5.63 -19.72 7.78
CA ARG A 67 -7.02 -19.64 7.29
C ARG A 67 -7.51 -20.89 6.58
N ILE A 68 -6.65 -21.68 5.94
CA ILE A 68 -7.11 -22.90 5.26
C ILE A 68 -7.37 -24.01 6.28
N HIS A 69 -8.61 -24.47 6.36
CA HIS A 69 -9.05 -25.57 7.21
C HIS A 69 -9.83 -26.57 6.34
N GLY A 70 -9.20 -27.70 6.01
CA GLY A 70 -9.73 -28.70 5.10
C GLY A 70 -10.05 -28.13 3.72
N ASP A 71 -11.32 -28.20 3.35
CA ASP A 71 -11.88 -27.69 2.10
C ASP A 71 -12.35 -26.23 2.19
N ARG A 72 -12.28 -25.60 3.37
CA ARG A 72 -12.82 -24.24 3.56
C ARG A 72 -11.73 -23.24 3.90
N VAL A 73 -11.97 -22.00 3.51
CA VAL A 73 -11.17 -20.86 3.98
C VAL A 73 -11.91 -20.22 5.16
N GLY A 74 -11.31 -20.30 6.34
CA GLY A 74 -11.82 -19.77 7.59
C GLY A 74 -11.43 -18.32 7.86
N GLY A 75 -12.10 -17.69 8.83
CA GLY A 75 -11.85 -16.33 9.31
C GLY A 75 -13.14 -15.54 9.51
N ALA A 76 -13.12 -14.53 10.38
CA ALA A 76 -14.32 -13.77 10.79
C ALA A 76 -15.03 -12.95 9.69
N THR A 77 -14.50 -12.91 8.46
CA THR A 77 -14.97 -11.98 7.40
C THR A 77 -15.19 -12.56 6.00
N ALA A 78 -15.03 -13.87 5.75
CA ALA A 78 -15.00 -14.34 4.36
C ALA A 78 -15.24 -15.85 4.16
N ILE A 79 -16.13 -16.19 3.22
CA ILE A 79 -16.20 -17.44 2.44
C ILE A 79 -16.26 -18.75 3.25
N THR A 80 -16.92 -18.76 4.40
CA THR A 80 -17.02 -19.98 5.23
C THR A 80 -17.96 -21.05 4.66
N ALA A 81 -18.71 -20.75 3.59
CA ALA A 81 -19.66 -21.69 2.98
C ALA A 81 -19.19 -22.37 1.68
N TYR A 82 -18.15 -21.85 0.98
CA TYR A 82 -17.62 -22.56 -0.18
C TYR A 82 -16.55 -23.56 0.22
N ALA A 83 -16.77 -24.82 -0.17
CA ALA A 83 -15.73 -25.83 -0.21
C ALA A 83 -14.90 -25.64 -1.49
N TYR A 84 -13.58 -25.59 -1.38
CA TYR A 84 -12.61 -25.51 -2.47
C TYR A 84 -11.82 -26.80 -2.60
N ASP A 85 -11.50 -27.15 -3.84
CA ASP A 85 -10.64 -28.28 -4.15
C ASP A 85 -9.18 -27.92 -3.83
N PRO A 86 -8.38 -28.81 -3.23
CA PRO A 86 -6.92 -28.72 -3.19
C PRO A 86 -6.26 -28.21 -4.47
N ALA A 87 -6.78 -28.58 -5.64
CA ALA A 87 -6.28 -28.11 -6.94
C ALA A 87 -6.44 -26.58 -7.13
N GLU A 88 -7.54 -25.99 -6.66
CA GLU A 88 -7.80 -24.56 -6.76
C GLU A 88 -6.83 -23.76 -5.87
N TYR A 89 -6.55 -24.26 -4.66
CA TYR A 89 -5.53 -23.70 -3.77
C TYR A 89 -4.13 -23.74 -4.40
N ALA A 90 -3.76 -24.90 -4.96
CA ALA A 90 -2.47 -25.07 -5.62
C ALA A 90 -2.32 -24.14 -6.83
N LEU A 91 -3.37 -24.00 -7.65
CA LEU A 91 -3.36 -23.14 -8.83
C LEU A 91 -3.24 -21.65 -8.44
N ALA A 92 -4.00 -21.21 -7.44
CA ALA A 92 -3.92 -19.83 -6.95
C ALA A 92 -2.53 -19.51 -6.41
N MET A 93 -1.92 -20.43 -5.65
CA MET A 93 -0.55 -20.26 -5.17
C MET A 93 0.46 -20.26 -6.32
N LEU A 94 0.27 -21.10 -7.33
CA LEU A 94 1.12 -21.11 -8.52
C LEU A 94 1.06 -19.77 -9.26
N VAL A 95 -0.13 -19.18 -9.42
CA VAL A 95 -0.30 -17.83 -9.98
C VAL A 95 0.52 -16.80 -9.20
N VAL A 96 0.43 -16.83 -7.86
CA VAL A 96 1.20 -15.92 -6.98
C VAL A 96 2.70 -16.12 -7.15
N VAL A 97 3.18 -17.37 -7.08
CA VAL A 97 4.61 -17.71 -7.19
C VAL A 97 5.18 -17.27 -8.54
N VAL A 98 4.48 -17.58 -9.63
CA VAL A 98 4.91 -17.22 -10.99
C VAL A 98 4.96 -15.70 -11.16
N PHE A 99 3.95 -14.98 -10.67
CA PHE A 99 3.92 -13.52 -10.75
C PHE A 99 5.03 -12.85 -9.93
N VAL A 100 5.33 -13.38 -8.74
CA VAL A 100 6.30 -12.80 -7.81
C VAL A 100 7.74 -13.12 -8.22
N PHE A 101 8.00 -14.24 -8.89
CA PHE A 101 9.35 -14.69 -9.22
C PHE A 101 10.24 -13.62 -9.90
N PRO A 102 9.79 -12.85 -10.91
CA PRO A 102 10.58 -11.80 -11.54
C PRO A 102 11.07 -10.71 -10.58
N PHE A 103 10.36 -10.46 -9.47
CA PHE A 103 10.73 -9.44 -8.49
C PHE A 103 12.01 -9.78 -7.72
N LEU A 104 12.43 -11.06 -7.71
CA LEU A 104 13.74 -11.45 -7.19
C LEU A 104 14.86 -10.71 -7.92
N PHE A 105 14.72 -10.41 -9.21
CA PHE A 105 15.75 -9.74 -10.00
C PHE A 105 15.78 -8.21 -9.84
N VAL A 106 14.79 -7.64 -9.13
CA VAL A 106 14.72 -6.20 -8.90
C VAL A 106 15.58 -5.81 -7.71
N SER A 107 16.49 -4.85 -7.91
CA SER A 107 17.24 -4.25 -6.80
C SER A 107 16.32 -3.30 -6.04
N MET A 108 15.73 -3.79 -4.94
CA MET A 108 14.89 -2.99 -4.03
C MET A 108 15.68 -2.36 -2.87
N GLN A 109 17.01 -2.32 -3.00
CA GLN A 109 17.85 -1.56 -2.09
C GLN A 109 17.99 -0.13 -2.62
N SER A 110 17.71 0.83 -1.76
CA SER A 110 18.15 2.19 -1.95
C SER A 110 19.65 2.24 -1.72
N ASP A 111 20.43 2.48 -2.78
CA ASP A 111 21.85 2.82 -2.65
C ASP A 111 22.00 3.96 -1.63
N GLU A 112 22.89 3.78 -0.64
CA GLU A 112 23.28 4.78 0.36
C GLU A 112 23.96 6.02 -0.25
N LYS A 113 24.08 6.06 -1.58
CA LYS A 113 24.62 7.20 -2.31
C LYS A 113 23.97 8.50 -1.84
N PRO A 114 24.75 9.57 -1.64
CA PRO A 114 24.18 10.87 -1.31
C PRO A 114 23.14 11.25 -2.37
N VAL A 115 22.08 11.95 -1.95
CA VAL A 115 21.08 12.51 -2.86
C VAL A 115 21.82 13.31 -3.93
N GLU A 116 21.64 12.94 -5.21
CA GLU A 116 22.36 13.56 -6.32
C GLU A 116 21.94 15.03 -6.47
N THR A 117 20.65 15.31 -6.29
CA THR A 117 20.06 16.66 -6.34
C THR A 117 19.16 16.92 -5.13
N ASP A 118 19.60 17.80 -4.24
CA ASP A 118 18.83 18.22 -3.06
C ASP A 118 18.08 19.53 -3.36
N VAL A 119 16.76 19.43 -3.51
CA VAL A 119 15.88 20.55 -3.83
C VAL A 119 15.40 21.19 -2.53
N ARG A 120 15.60 22.51 -2.40
CA ARG A 120 15.19 23.29 -1.22
C ARG A 120 14.19 24.36 -1.63
N PRO A 121 12.89 24.05 -1.72
CA PRO A 121 11.89 25.03 -2.13
C PRO A 121 11.67 26.10 -1.06
N GLY A 122 11.23 27.28 -1.50
CA GLY A 122 10.70 28.30 -0.60
C GLY A 122 9.46 27.77 0.12
N ILE A 123 9.50 27.70 1.45
CA ILE A 123 8.43 27.06 2.24
C ILE A 123 7.09 27.78 2.08
N SER A 124 7.09 29.11 1.95
CA SER A 124 5.87 29.87 1.69
C SER A 124 5.16 29.44 0.40
N PHE A 125 5.91 29.09 -0.65
CA PHE A 125 5.34 28.56 -1.90
C PHE A 125 4.73 27.18 -1.70
N ILE A 126 5.38 26.29 -0.94
CA ILE A 126 4.86 24.96 -0.62
C ILE A 126 3.58 25.05 0.23
N LEU A 127 3.53 25.98 1.18
CA LEU A 127 2.35 26.24 2.00
C LEU A 127 1.19 26.80 1.17
N PHE A 128 1.47 27.77 0.30
CA PHE A 128 0.47 28.29 -0.63
C PHE A 128 -0.11 27.18 -1.51
N LEU A 129 0.75 26.36 -2.11
CA LEU A 129 0.35 25.21 -2.92
C LEU A 129 -0.51 24.22 -2.12
N ASN A 130 -0.15 23.95 -0.86
CA ASN A 130 -0.90 23.07 0.02
C ASN A 130 -2.32 23.61 0.31
N VAL A 131 -2.44 24.90 0.64
CA VAL A 131 -3.74 25.53 0.91
C VAL A 131 -4.63 25.53 -0.34
N VAL A 132 -4.07 25.88 -1.51
CA VAL A 132 -4.81 25.84 -2.78
C VAL A 132 -5.26 24.41 -3.09
N ALA A 133 -4.38 23.41 -2.93
CA ALA A 133 -4.73 22.02 -3.14
C ALA A 133 -5.81 21.53 -2.15
N PHE A 134 -5.79 21.99 -0.90
CA PHE A 134 -6.84 21.69 0.06
C PHE A 134 -8.20 22.25 -0.35
N ILE A 135 -8.25 23.51 -0.77
CA ILE A 135 -9.50 24.15 -1.23
C ILE A 135 -10.06 23.41 -2.45
N LEU A 136 -9.22 23.15 -3.46
CA LEU A 136 -9.64 22.44 -4.67
C LEU A 136 -10.10 21.01 -4.38
N PHE A 137 -9.42 20.32 -3.45
CA PHE A 137 -9.82 19.00 -2.99
C PHE A 137 -11.21 19.04 -2.32
N ALA A 138 -11.40 19.96 -1.37
CA ALA A 138 -12.68 20.12 -0.68
C ALA A 138 -13.82 20.45 -1.63
N MET A 139 -13.58 21.31 -2.62
CA MET A 139 -14.57 21.61 -3.67
C MET A 139 -14.89 20.38 -4.53
N SER A 140 -13.88 19.59 -4.90
CA SER A 140 -14.06 18.41 -5.75
C SER A 140 -14.81 17.26 -5.07
N GLU A 141 -14.72 17.13 -3.74
CA GLU A 141 -15.40 16.06 -2.98
C GLU A 141 -16.80 16.49 -2.51
N GLY A 142 -17.28 17.70 -2.84
CA GLY A 142 -18.62 18.18 -2.49
C GLY A 142 -18.71 19.04 -1.22
N GLY A 143 -17.59 19.61 -0.77
CA GLY A 143 -17.53 20.60 0.32
C GLY A 143 -17.14 20.03 1.69
N PHE A 144 -16.93 20.93 2.65
CA PHE A 144 -16.45 20.60 4.00
C PHE A 144 -17.36 19.66 4.79
N GLY A 145 -18.68 19.83 4.67
CA GLY A 145 -19.66 19.00 5.40
C GLY A 145 -19.52 17.51 5.07
N ARG A 146 -19.22 17.19 3.80
CA ARG A 146 -19.04 15.81 3.34
C ARG A 146 -17.70 15.21 3.75
N LEU A 147 -16.65 16.02 3.87
CA LEU A 147 -15.34 15.53 4.34
C LEU A 147 -15.37 15.06 5.81
N LEU A 148 -16.24 15.68 6.62
CA LEU A 148 -16.37 15.37 8.05
C LEU A 148 -17.46 14.32 8.35
N SER A 149 -18.35 14.02 7.40
CA SER A 149 -19.39 13.00 7.56
C SER A 149 -18.80 11.59 7.64
N SER A 150 -19.55 10.68 8.24
CA SER A 150 -19.14 9.28 8.38
C SER A 150 -19.01 8.60 7.01
N ARG A 151 -18.19 7.54 6.92
CA ARG A 151 -17.99 6.82 5.65
C ARG A 151 -19.28 6.25 5.07
N LEU A 152 -20.21 5.84 5.93
CA LEU A 152 -21.48 5.22 5.52
C LEU A 152 -22.45 6.24 4.92
N GLU A 153 -22.34 7.52 5.30
CA GLU A 153 -23.16 8.63 4.80
C GLU A 153 -22.61 9.24 3.50
N GLN A 154 -21.37 8.93 3.13
CA GLN A 154 -20.78 9.41 1.88
C GLN A 154 -21.32 8.59 0.71
N ASP A 155 -22.27 9.16 -0.05
CA ASP A 155 -22.75 8.57 -1.30
C ASP A 155 -21.58 8.25 -2.25
N GLY A 156 -21.69 7.15 -3.00
CA GLY A 156 -20.64 6.64 -3.90
C GLY A 156 -20.42 7.48 -5.17
N SER A 157 -20.32 8.81 -5.07
CA SER A 157 -19.95 9.66 -6.21
C SER A 157 -18.61 9.21 -6.76
N GLN A 158 -18.50 9.01 -8.08
CA GLN A 158 -17.27 8.52 -8.67
C GLN A 158 -16.10 9.45 -8.35
N PRO A 159 -14.98 8.91 -7.84
CA PRO A 159 -13.81 9.72 -7.50
C PRO A 159 -13.28 10.38 -8.77
N PHE A 160 -13.31 11.71 -8.78
CA PHE A 160 -12.74 12.50 -9.86
C PHE A 160 -11.20 12.47 -9.72
N ILE A 161 -10.47 12.13 -10.77
CA ILE A 161 -9.00 11.99 -10.69
C ILE A 161 -8.32 13.28 -10.23
N ALA A 162 -8.89 14.46 -10.51
CA ALA A 162 -8.32 15.69 -9.99
C ALA A 162 -8.35 15.76 -8.45
N SER A 163 -9.34 15.16 -7.77
CA SER A 163 -9.33 15.08 -6.30
C SER A 163 -8.13 14.28 -5.80
N MET A 164 -7.76 13.19 -6.48
CA MET A 164 -6.54 12.44 -6.18
C MET A 164 -5.26 13.25 -6.44
N LEU A 165 -5.24 14.08 -7.49
CA LEU A 165 -4.12 14.98 -7.76
C LEU A 165 -3.95 16.02 -6.65
N PHE A 166 -5.04 16.66 -6.21
CA PHE A 166 -4.99 17.64 -5.12
C PHE A 166 -4.58 17.00 -3.79
N LEU A 167 -5.06 15.79 -3.51
CA LEU A 167 -4.64 15.03 -2.33
C LEU A 167 -3.15 14.63 -2.40
N ALA A 168 -2.65 14.28 -3.59
CA ALA A 168 -1.23 14.01 -3.81
C ALA A 168 -0.36 15.25 -3.54
N VAL A 169 -0.80 16.43 -3.96
CA VAL A 169 -0.14 17.71 -3.63
C VAL A 169 -0.10 17.95 -2.13
N GLN A 170 -1.20 17.72 -1.42
CA GLN A 170 -1.23 17.85 0.04
C GLN A 170 -0.29 16.86 0.74
N SER A 171 -0.26 15.60 0.31
CA SER A 171 0.63 14.58 0.87
C SER A 171 2.12 14.88 0.59
N ALA A 172 2.46 15.32 -0.61
CA ALA A 172 3.83 15.72 -0.98
C ALA A 172 4.31 16.96 -0.23
N SER A 173 3.47 18.00 -0.15
CA SER A 173 3.79 19.20 0.63
C SER A 173 3.96 18.90 2.12
N ALA A 174 3.14 18.01 2.71
CA ALA A 174 3.32 17.54 4.08
C ALA A 174 4.68 16.87 4.31
N CYS A 175 5.11 15.99 3.39
CA CYS A 175 6.43 15.35 3.46
C CYS A 175 7.58 16.37 3.37
N ILE A 176 7.46 17.36 2.47
CA ILE A 176 8.48 18.41 2.29
C ILE A 176 8.56 19.33 3.51
N VAL A 177 7.43 19.74 4.08
CA VAL A 177 7.39 20.58 5.30
C VAL A 177 7.90 19.80 6.52
N ALA A 178 7.60 18.50 6.63
CA ALA A 178 8.18 17.62 7.65
C ALA A 178 9.72 17.56 7.52
N ALA A 179 10.23 17.44 6.29
CA ALA A 179 11.67 17.46 6.02
C ALA A 179 12.32 18.80 6.43
N TYR A 180 11.69 19.92 6.07
CA TYR A 180 12.12 21.27 6.46
C TYR A 180 12.14 21.47 7.98
N CYS A 181 11.09 21.04 8.68
CA CYS A 181 10.97 21.21 10.13
C CYS A 181 12.13 20.56 10.91
N ARG A 182 12.70 19.47 10.37
CA ARG A 182 13.85 18.79 10.98
C ARG A 182 15.16 19.56 10.84
N LEU A 183 15.29 20.41 9.82
CA LEU A 183 16.50 21.19 9.55
C LEU A 183 16.40 22.64 10.03
N SER A 184 15.19 23.15 10.24
CA SER A 184 14.97 24.57 10.51
C SER A 184 15.53 24.99 11.89
N PRO A 185 16.29 26.11 11.96
CA PRO A 185 16.74 26.66 13.23
C PRO A 185 15.59 27.27 14.05
N ARG A 186 14.52 27.75 13.38
CA ARG A 186 13.35 28.35 14.04
C ARG A 186 12.28 27.29 14.30
N ARG A 187 12.49 26.50 15.35
CA ARG A 187 11.63 25.35 15.68
C ARG A 187 10.15 25.69 15.79
N LEU A 188 9.79 26.78 16.47
CA LEU A 188 8.39 27.14 16.68
C LEU A 188 7.65 27.39 15.36
N THR A 189 8.20 28.24 14.49
CA THR A 189 7.59 28.57 13.20
C THR A 189 7.47 27.33 12.32
N ALA A 190 8.51 26.49 12.28
CA ALA A 190 8.48 25.27 11.49
C ALA A 190 7.45 24.24 12.01
N VAL A 191 7.28 24.15 13.34
CA VAL A 191 6.25 23.30 13.97
C VAL A 191 4.85 23.82 13.66
N LEU A 192 4.62 25.14 13.71
CA LEU A 192 3.33 25.73 13.35
C LEU A 192 2.97 25.47 11.87
N MET A 193 3.95 25.59 10.98
CA MET A 193 3.78 25.27 9.55
C MET A 193 3.46 23.79 9.34
N LEU A 194 4.16 22.90 10.04
CA LEU A 194 3.89 21.47 10.01
C LEU A 194 2.48 21.17 10.53
N LEU A 195 2.10 21.74 11.67
CA LEU A 195 0.78 21.56 12.27
C LEU A 195 -0.32 22.00 11.32
N LEU A 196 -0.17 23.16 10.66
CA LEU A 196 -1.12 23.62 9.65
C LEU A 196 -1.34 22.59 8.54
N VAL A 197 -0.25 22.10 7.93
CA VAL A 197 -0.36 21.13 6.82
C VAL A 197 -0.93 19.79 7.28
N LEU A 198 -0.59 19.33 8.50
CA LEU A 198 -1.15 18.11 9.07
C LEU A 198 -2.65 18.25 9.36
N VAL A 199 -3.09 19.41 9.88
CA VAL A 199 -4.51 19.68 10.12
C VAL A 199 -5.29 19.68 8.80
N LEU A 200 -4.79 20.37 7.77
CA LEU A 200 -5.43 20.38 6.46
C LEU A 200 -5.51 18.97 5.85
N LEU A 201 -4.45 18.18 5.97
CA LEU A 201 -4.44 16.79 5.50
C LEU A 201 -5.40 15.90 6.31
N ALA A 202 -5.52 16.12 7.61
CA ALA A 202 -6.48 15.42 8.48
C ALA A 202 -7.92 15.78 8.16
N VAL A 203 -8.21 17.03 7.77
CA VAL A 203 -9.54 17.40 7.27
C VAL A 203 -9.79 16.79 5.89
N ALA A 204 -8.79 16.78 4.99
CA ALA A 204 -8.95 16.20 3.66
C ALA A 204 -9.18 14.68 3.70
N ARG A 205 -8.42 13.95 4.50
CA ARG A 205 -8.60 12.51 4.72
C ARG A 205 -8.49 12.19 6.20
N ASN A 206 -9.64 12.29 6.85
CA ASN A 206 -9.80 12.04 8.27
C ASN A 206 -9.46 10.57 8.62
N PRO A 207 -8.54 10.33 9.58
CA PRO A 207 -8.24 9.00 10.13
C PRO A 207 -9.45 8.20 10.60
N PHE A 208 -10.55 8.88 10.94
CA PHE A 208 -11.78 8.26 11.45
C PHE A 208 -12.82 7.98 10.36
N ASN A 209 -12.69 8.53 9.15
CA ASN A 209 -13.72 8.37 8.10
C ASN A 209 -13.16 7.79 6.79
N ALA A 210 -11.85 7.89 6.54
CA ALA A 210 -11.26 7.39 5.31
C ALA A 210 -10.98 5.88 5.38
N PRO A 211 -11.08 5.15 4.26
CA PRO A 211 -10.66 3.76 4.22
C PRO A 211 -9.19 3.60 4.65
N ARG A 212 -8.90 2.59 5.47
CA ARG A 212 -7.55 2.28 6.01
C ARG A 212 -6.44 2.27 4.97
N PHE A 213 -6.74 1.84 3.75
CA PHE A 213 -5.77 1.78 2.66
C PHE A 213 -5.42 3.20 2.15
N VAL A 214 -6.40 4.10 2.07
CA VAL A 214 -6.15 5.52 1.73
C VAL A 214 -5.34 6.17 2.84
N LEU A 215 -5.65 5.87 4.10
CA LEU A 215 -4.90 6.39 5.23
C LEU A 215 -3.43 5.96 5.18
N LEU A 216 -3.15 4.68 4.91
CA LEU A 216 -1.78 4.22 4.77
C LEU A 216 -1.05 4.91 3.61
N ALA A 217 -1.69 5.05 2.45
CA ALA A 217 -1.10 5.69 1.27
C ALA A 217 -0.84 7.21 1.45
N VAL A 218 -1.64 7.89 2.28
CA VAL A 218 -1.54 9.34 2.52
C VAL A 218 -0.63 9.66 3.70
N TRP A 219 -0.81 8.98 4.84
CA TRP A 219 -0.14 9.26 6.10
C TRP A 219 1.17 8.48 6.28
N GLY A 220 1.28 7.27 5.71
CA GLY A 220 2.50 6.47 5.74
C GLY A 220 3.74 7.25 5.27
N PRO A 221 3.69 7.98 4.14
CA PRO A 221 4.81 8.78 3.66
C PRO A 221 5.19 9.91 4.62
N VAL A 222 4.19 10.56 5.22
CA VAL A 222 4.37 11.67 6.16
C VAL A 222 5.06 11.17 7.43
N PHE A 223 4.65 10.02 7.98
CA PHE A 223 5.30 9.41 9.14
C PHE A 223 6.76 9.02 8.83
N LEU A 224 7.03 8.47 7.64
CA LEU A 224 8.40 8.17 7.21
C LEU A 224 9.25 9.45 7.05
N ALA A 225 8.66 10.53 6.56
CA ALA A 225 9.32 11.84 6.46
C ALA A 225 9.65 12.45 7.84
N LEU A 226 8.72 12.35 8.80
CA LEU A 226 8.91 12.79 10.19
C LEU A 226 10.00 11.96 10.90
N ALA A 227 10.00 10.65 10.70
CA ALA A 227 11.06 9.75 11.17
C ALA A 227 12.39 9.97 10.44
N GLY A 228 12.37 10.67 9.32
CA GLY A 228 13.56 11.11 8.61
C GLY A 228 14.22 10.08 7.72
N GLY A 229 13.47 9.07 7.28
CA GLY A 229 13.93 8.04 6.37
C GLY A 229 15.01 7.09 6.93
N LYS A 230 15.37 7.20 8.21
CA LYS A 230 16.40 6.36 8.85
C LYS A 230 15.78 5.47 9.93
N LEU A 231 14.89 4.59 9.50
CA LEU A 231 14.32 3.57 10.37
C LEU A 231 15.21 2.33 10.33
N SER A 232 15.66 1.82 11.47
CA SER A 232 16.35 0.52 11.50
C SER A 232 15.40 -0.59 11.07
N ALA A 233 15.86 -1.61 10.36
CA ALA A 233 15.01 -2.74 9.97
C ALA A 233 14.26 -3.37 11.16
N ALA A 234 14.91 -3.54 12.32
CA ALA A 234 14.27 -4.07 13.53
C ALA A 234 13.02 -3.27 13.96
N LYS A 235 13.15 -1.94 14.06
CA LYS A 235 12.01 -1.04 14.38
C LYS A 235 10.91 -1.15 13.34
N PHE A 236 11.24 -1.28 12.05
CA PHE A 236 10.24 -1.47 11.01
C PHE A 236 9.40 -2.73 11.24
N TYR A 237 10.03 -3.90 11.48
CA TYR A 237 9.28 -5.14 11.72
C TYR A 237 8.45 -5.07 13.00
N VAL A 238 8.98 -4.50 14.09
CA VAL A 238 8.21 -4.35 15.35
C VAL A 238 7.03 -3.39 15.16
N CYS A 239 7.25 -2.23 14.55
CA CYS A 239 6.16 -1.28 14.25
C CYS A 239 5.15 -1.86 13.26
N GLY A 240 5.60 -2.60 12.25
CA GLY A 240 4.73 -3.26 11.27
C GLY A 240 3.84 -4.32 11.92
N LEU A 241 4.41 -5.15 12.80
CA LEU A 241 3.64 -6.13 13.57
C LEU A 241 2.62 -5.44 14.49
N MET A 242 3.04 -4.45 15.28
CA MET A 242 2.11 -3.68 16.12
C MET A 242 1.02 -2.99 15.28
N ALA A 243 1.37 -2.50 14.09
CA ALA A 243 0.40 -1.87 13.20
C ALA A 243 -0.63 -2.90 12.69
N LEU A 244 -0.21 -4.10 12.34
CA LEU A 244 -1.12 -5.16 11.89
C LEU A 244 -2.01 -5.69 13.02
N THR A 245 -1.50 -5.80 14.24
CA THR A 245 -2.18 -6.50 15.34
C THR A 245 -3.01 -5.57 16.23
N ILE A 246 -2.63 -4.29 16.33
CA ILE A 246 -3.29 -3.31 17.19
C ILE A 246 -3.91 -2.19 16.35
N LEU A 247 -3.11 -1.51 15.53
CA LEU A 247 -3.59 -0.33 14.81
C LEU A 247 -4.67 -0.69 13.78
N PHE A 248 -4.49 -1.79 13.06
CA PHE A 248 -5.38 -2.16 11.96
C PHE A 248 -6.78 -2.59 12.44
N PRO A 249 -6.95 -3.39 13.51
CA PRO A 249 -8.26 -3.64 14.10
C PRO A 249 -8.95 -2.36 14.60
N ILE A 250 -8.22 -1.50 15.31
CA ILE A 250 -8.75 -0.22 15.82
C ILE A 250 -9.25 0.64 14.66
N LEU A 251 -8.41 0.84 13.63
CA LEU A 251 -8.81 1.60 12.45
C LEU A 251 -9.99 0.97 11.73
N ASN A 252 -10.11 -0.36 11.69
CA ASN A 252 -11.24 -1.02 11.03
C ASN A 252 -12.58 -0.73 11.76
N MET A 253 -12.58 -0.64 13.09
CA MET A 253 -13.77 -0.26 13.86
C MET A 253 -14.08 1.23 13.72
N THR A 254 -13.10 2.10 13.99
CA THR A 254 -13.31 3.55 14.00
C THR A 254 -13.63 4.09 12.61
N THR A 255 -13.07 3.53 11.52
CA THR A 255 -13.35 4.00 10.15
C THR A 255 -14.73 3.62 9.63
N ARG A 256 -15.39 2.63 10.25
CA ARG A 256 -16.73 2.18 9.86
C ARG A 256 -17.81 2.87 10.67
N LEU A 257 -17.58 3.04 11.97
CA LEU A 257 -18.58 3.52 12.94
C LEU A 257 -18.28 4.94 13.47
N GLY A 258 -17.19 5.57 13.03
CA GLY A 258 -16.78 6.88 13.54
C GLY A 258 -16.35 6.84 15.01
N LEU A 259 -16.64 7.91 15.75
CA LEU A 259 -16.30 8.04 17.17
C LEU A 259 -17.09 7.07 18.07
N ASP A 260 -18.27 6.61 17.63
CA ASP A 260 -19.10 5.65 18.38
C ASP A 260 -18.45 4.26 18.41
N GLY A 261 -17.64 3.92 17.40
CA GLY A 261 -16.84 2.68 17.36
C GLY A 261 -15.74 2.60 18.44
N LEU A 262 -15.47 3.68 19.17
CA LEU A 262 -14.52 3.65 20.30
C LEU A 262 -15.09 2.92 21.53
N GLN A 263 -16.42 2.78 21.63
CA GLN A 263 -17.08 2.11 22.76
C GLN A 263 -16.91 0.58 22.70
N ASP A 264 -16.75 0.01 21.50
CA ASP A 264 -16.57 -1.43 21.27
C ASP A 264 -15.10 -1.90 21.33
N LEU A 265 -14.15 -1.00 21.64
CA LEU A 265 -12.72 -1.36 21.71
C LEU A 265 -12.41 -2.43 22.77
N SER A 266 -13.27 -2.58 23.78
CA SER A 266 -13.12 -3.60 24.83
C SER A 266 -13.27 -5.04 24.30
N GLN A 267 -13.85 -5.23 23.11
CA GLN A 267 -14.01 -6.54 22.48
C GLN A 267 -12.84 -6.92 21.53
N VAL A 268 -11.86 -6.03 21.35
CA VAL A 268 -10.72 -6.29 20.46
C VAL A 268 -9.71 -7.21 21.16
N SER A 269 -9.74 -8.51 20.84
CA SER A 269 -8.72 -9.46 21.29
C SER A 269 -7.41 -9.25 20.54
N VAL A 270 -6.41 -8.65 21.20
CA VAL A 270 -5.06 -8.45 20.63
C VAL A 270 -4.39 -9.79 20.30
N VAL A 271 -4.60 -10.81 21.15
CA VAL A 271 -4.05 -12.16 20.93
C VAL A 271 -4.77 -12.84 19.77
N GLY A 272 -6.11 -12.75 19.70
CA GLY A 272 -6.87 -13.28 18.57
C GLY A 272 -6.45 -12.65 17.24
N ASN A 273 -6.31 -11.34 17.18
CA ASN A 273 -5.89 -10.61 15.98
C ASN A 273 -4.42 -10.84 15.58
N PHE A 274 -3.58 -11.36 16.48
CA PHE A 274 -2.22 -11.75 16.16
C PHE A 274 -2.18 -13.08 15.40
N PHE A 275 -3.09 -13.98 15.72
CA PHE A 275 -3.15 -15.35 15.18
C PHE A 275 -4.23 -15.56 14.10
N ASP A 276 -5.19 -14.65 13.99
CA ASP A 276 -6.12 -14.51 12.88
C ASP A 276 -6.06 -13.05 12.43
N ILE A 277 -5.14 -12.73 11.51
CA ILE A 277 -4.94 -11.35 11.06
C ILE A 277 -6.21 -10.92 10.33
N PRO A 278 -7.06 -10.07 10.94
CA PRO A 278 -8.40 -9.86 10.42
C PRO A 278 -8.29 -9.19 9.05
N SER A 279 -9.11 -9.63 8.10
CA SER A 279 -9.28 -9.01 6.78
C SER A 279 -8.02 -8.94 5.90
N VAL A 280 -7.18 -9.98 5.97
CA VAL A 280 -6.21 -10.34 4.92
C VAL A 280 -6.82 -11.47 4.10
N ASP A 281 -7.74 -11.08 3.21
CA ASP A 281 -8.57 -11.93 2.33
C ASP A 281 -7.94 -12.18 0.95
N VAL A 282 -6.69 -11.75 0.75
CA VAL A 282 -6.07 -11.69 -0.58
C VAL A 282 -5.90 -13.06 -1.21
N PHE A 283 -5.47 -14.06 -0.42
CA PHE A 283 -5.33 -15.42 -0.93
C PHE A 283 -6.68 -16.08 -1.16
N ASP A 284 -7.66 -15.87 -0.27
CA ASP A 284 -9.03 -16.36 -0.42
C ASP A 284 -9.64 -15.88 -1.75
N MET A 285 -9.45 -14.60 -2.04
CA MET A 285 -9.89 -13.98 -3.30
C MET A 285 -9.14 -14.53 -4.51
N ALA A 286 -7.85 -14.87 -4.37
CA ALA A 286 -7.09 -15.52 -5.44
C ALA A 286 -7.61 -16.94 -5.73
N VAL A 287 -7.91 -17.74 -4.71
CA VAL A 287 -8.53 -19.06 -4.85
C VAL A 287 -9.90 -18.95 -5.52
N HIS A 288 -10.72 -18.00 -5.08
CA HIS A 288 -12.02 -17.79 -5.70
C HIS A 288 -11.93 -17.28 -7.15
N SER A 289 -10.91 -16.47 -7.48
CA SER A 289 -10.67 -16.05 -8.87
C SER A 289 -10.33 -17.23 -9.78
N VAL A 290 -9.61 -18.23 -9.28
CA VAL A 290 -9.34 -19.48 -10.01
C VAL A 290 -10.65 -20.23 -10.27
N ARG A 291 -11.49 -20.39 -9.24
CA ARG A 291 -12.80 -21.02 -9.39
C ARG A 291 -13.67 -20.29 -10.41
N TYR A 292 -13.73 -18.98 -10.31
CA TYR A 292 -14.50 -18.13 -11.21
C TYR A 292 -14.05 -18.34 -12.66
N MET A 293 -12.75 -18.40 -12.92
CA MET A 293 -12.20 -18.66 -14.26
C MET A 293 -12.35 -20.12 -14.74
N SER A 294 -12.78 -21.05 -13.89
CA SER A 294 -13.09 -22.42 -14.33
C SER A 294 -14.39 -22.50 -15.13
N THR A 295 -15.26 -21.49 -14.98
CA THR A 295 -16.57 -21.39 -15.66
C THR A 295 -16.67 -20.20 -16.61
N HIS A 296 -15.61 -19.40 -16.74
CA HIS A 296 -15.57 -18.22 -17.59
C HIS A 296 -14.40 -18.30 -18.58
N ASP A 297 -14.63 -17.78 -19.79
CA ASP A 297 -13.56 -17.59 -20.77
C ASP A 297 -12.58 -16.50 -20.33
N LEU A 298 -11.41 -16.47 -20.98
CA LEU A 298 -10.42 -15.40 -20.81
C LEU A 298 -11.02 -14.03 -21.12
N MET A 299 -10.65 -13.04 -20.33
CA MET A 299 -11.18 -11.66 -20.42
C MET A 299 -10.41 -10.79 -21.43
N TRP A 300 -9.39 -11.36 -22.10
CA TRP A 300 -8.65 -10.77 -23.23
C TRP A 300 -8.17 -9.32 -23.07
N GLY A 301 -7.80 -8.92 -21.85
CA GLY A 301 -7.21 -7.61 -21.56
C GLY A 301 -8.18 -6.58 -21.01
N GLU A 302 -9.45 -6.95 -20.76
CA GLU A 302 -10.41 -6.08 -20.10
C GLU A 302 -9.93 -5.58 -18.73
N LYS A 303 -9.36 -6.47 -17.91
CA LYS A 303 -8.95 -6.12 -16.53
C LYS A 303 -7.72 -5.22 -16.56
N LEU A 304 -6.75 -5.53 -17.41
CA LEU A 304 -5.59 -4.68 -17.67
C LEU A 304 -6.01 -3.30 -18.18
N THR A 305 -6.99 -3.25 -19.10
CA THR A 305 -7.50 -1.99 -19.64
C THR A 305 -8.16 -1.15 -18.55
N ALA A 306 -8.94 -1.77 -17.66
CA ALA A 306 -9.53 -1.09 -16.50
C ALA A 306 -8.45 -0.49 -15.58
N VAL A 307 -7.35 -1.21 -15.35
CA VAL A 307 -6.23 -0.78 -14.50
C VAL A 307 -5.39 0.32 -15.16
N VAL A 308 -5.00 0.17 -16.43
CA VAL A 308 -4.13 1.14 -17.13
C VAL A 308 -4.88 2.43 -17.45
N LEU A 309 -6.12 2.32 -17.91
CA LEU A 309 -6.97 3.47 -18.25
C LEU A 309 -7.83 3.91 -17.06
N PHE A 310 -7.35 3.71 -15.82
CA PHE A 310 -8.05 4.13 -14.60
C PHE A 310 -8.45 5.61 -14.67
N PHE A 311 -7.63 6.44 -15.32
CA PHE A 311 -7.80 7.88 -15.44
C PHE A 311 -8.87 8.31 -16.46
N VAL A 312 -9.44 7.39 -17.23
CA VAL A 312 -10.58 7.71 -18.11
C VAL A 312 -11.87 7.66 -17.29
N PRO A 313 -12.59 8.78 -17.11
CA PRO A 313 -13.82 8.79 -16.32
C PRO A 313 -14.95 8.05 -17.05
N ARG A 314 -15.87 7.41 -16.31
CA ARG A 314 -17.01 6.70 -16.91
C ARG A 314 -17.99 7.62 -17.65
N ALA A 315 -17.99 8.92 -17.35
CA ALA A 315 -18.76 9.90 -18.12
C ALA A 315 -18.30 10.00 -19.58
N VAL A 316 -17.00 9.79 -19.84
CA VAL A 316 -16.42 9.78 -21.19
C VAL A 316 -16.46 8.38 -21.81
N TRP A 317 -16.29 7.34 -20.98
CA TRP A 317 -16.38 5.94 -21.42
C TRP A 317 -17.33 5.13 -20.52
N PRO A 318 -18.65 5.15 -20.80
CA PRO A 318 -19.64 4.44 -19.97
C PRO A 318 -19.39 2.93 -19.91
N GLY A 319 -19.02 2.34 -21.05
CA GLY A 319 -18.69 0.92 -21.19
C GLY A 319 -17.28 0.52 -20.74
N LYS A 320 -16.58 1.35 -19.95
CA LYS A 320 -15.26 1.03 -19.41
C LYS A 320 -15.32 -0.27 -18.59
N PRO A 321 -14.44 -1.26 -18.85
CA PRO A 321 -14.36 -2.48 -18.05
C PRO A 321 -14.15 -2.21 -16.55
N ILE A 322 -14.61 -3.12 -15.71
CA ILE A 322 -14.32 -3.11 -14.28
C ILE A 322 -13.05 -3.91 -13.97
N VAL A 323 -12.41 -3.62 -12.83
CA VAL A 323 -11.25 -4.39 -12.35
C VAL A 323 -11.71 -5.75 -11.84
N GLY A 324 -10.86 -6.78 -11.92
CA GLY A 324 -11.24 -8.15 -11.57
C GLY A 324 -11.73 -8.28 -10.12
N GLY A 325 -11.18 -7.48 -9.20
CA GLY A 325 -11.64 -7.48 -7.81
C GLY A 325 -13.11 -7.07 -7.62
N LEU A 326 -13.67 -6.28 -8.55
CA LEU A 326 -15.10 -5.99 -8.55
C LEU A 326 -15.92 -7.11 -9.18
N ASP A 327 -15.42 -7.82 -10.19
CA ASP A 327 -16.11 -8.99 -10.77
C ASP A 327 -16.30 -10.07 -9.69
N ILE A 328 -15.18 -10.46 -9.06
CA ILE A 328 -15.17 -11.48 -8.00
C ILE A 328 -15.93 -10.98 -6.77
N GLY A 329 -15.80 -9.70 -6.43
CA GLY A 329 -16.52 -9.09 -5.32
C GLY A 329 -18.03 -9.04 -5.52
N ASN A 330 -18.50 -8.73 -6.73
CA ASN A 330 -19.92 -8.75 -7.07
C ASN A 330 -20.50 -10.16 -7.03
N ASP A 331 -19.76 -11.16 -7.52
CA ASP A 331 -20.16 -12.57 -7.47
C ASP A 331 -20.37 -13.04 -6.02
N LEU A 332 -19.38 -12.79 -5.16
CA LEU A 332 -19.44 -13.12 -3.74
C LEU A 332 -20.50 -12.33 -2.97
N PHE A 333 -20.71 -11.06 -3.32
CA PHE A 333 -21.75 -10.24 -2.72
C PHE A 333 -23.15 -10.75 -3.10
N ALA A 334 -23.36 -11.10 -4.37
CA ALA A 334 -24.62 -11.69 -4.85
C ALA A 334 -24.91 -13.04 -4.18
N ALA A 335 -23.87 -13.82 -3.88
CA ALA A 335 -23.97 -15.07 -3.12
C ALA A 335 -24.24 -14.86 -1.60
N GLY A 336 -24.30 -13.62 -1.11
CA GLY A 336 -24.50 -13.32 0.31
C GLY A 336 -23.29 -13.61 1.20
N MET A 337 -22.10 -13.77 0.59
CA MET A 337 -20.89 -14.25 1.28
C MET A 337 -20.05 -13.11 1.85
N TYR A 338 -20.27 -11.88 1.36
CA TYR A 338 -19.63 -10.67 1.85
C TYR A 338 -20.65 -9.54 1.96
N GLY A 339 -20.41 -8.63 2.90
CA GLY A 339 -21.22 -7.42 3.06
C GLY A 339 -20.88 -6.29 2.07
N THR A 340 -19.93 -6.49 1.16
CA THR A 340 -19.55 -5.48 0.15
C THR A 340 -18.88 -6.12 -1.07
N PRO A 341 -19.12 -5.60 -2.29
CA PRO A 341 -18.42 -6.03 -3.50
C PRO A 341 -17.01 -5.43 -3.65
N ASN A 342 -16.62 -4.49 -2.78
CA ASN A 342 -15.30 -3.85 -2.85
C ASN A 342 -14.24 -4.70 -2.15
N LEU A 343 -13.85 -5.80 -2.77
CA LEU A 343 -12.88 -6.76 -2.24
C LEU A 343 -11.50 -6.55 -2.85
N SER A 344 -10.48 -7.00 -2.12
CA SER A 344 -9.08 -6.91 -2.56
C SER A 344 -8.76 -8.08 -3.48
N LEU A 345 -8.30 -7.81 -4.69
CA LEU A 345 -7.78 -8.85 -5.59
C LEU A 345 -6.32 -8.59 -5.95
N PHE A 346 -5.50 -9.62 -5.81
CA PHE A 346 -4.10 -9.58 -6.18
C PHE A 346 -3.92 -9.27 -7.67
N LEU A 347 -3.01 -8.35 -8.01
CA LEU A 347 -2.79 -7.94 -9.40
C LEU A 347 -2.44 -9.11 -10.34
N GLY A 348 -1.74 -10.14 -9.83
CA GLY A 348 -1.46 -11.35 -10.62
C GLY A 348 -2.72 -12.09 -11.06
N CYS A 349 -3.82 -12.00 -10.30
CA CYS A 349 -5.11 -12.57 -10.67
C CYS A 349 -5.80 -11.75 -11.77
N ASP A 350 -5.65 -10.42 -11.83
CA ASP A 350 -6.17 -9.65 -12.98
C ASP A 350 -5.51 -10.12 -14.29
N PHE A 351 -4.19 -10.32 -14.28
CA PHE A 351 -3.46 -10.87 -15.44
C PHE A 351 -3.85 -12.32 -15.77
N TYR A 352 -4.14 -13.13 -14.74
CA TYR A 352 -4.64 -14.49 -14.93
C TYR A 352 -6.03 -14.51 -15.57
N MET A 353 -6.93 -13.62 -15.15
CA MET A 353 -8.28 -13.49 -15.74
C MET A 353 -8.21 -13.06 -17.21
N ASP A 354 -7.29 -12.16 -17.57
CA ASP A 354 -7.16 -11.68 -18.94
C ASP A 354 -6.54 -12.70 -19.90
N PHE A 355 -5.44 -13.34 -19.50
CA PHE A 355 -4.63 -14.15 -20.43
C PHE A 355 -4.10 -15.47 -19.83
N GLY A 356 -4.70 -15.95 -18.73
CA GLY A 356 -4.25 -17.15 -18.02
C GLY A 356 -2.80 -17.03 -17.54
N PHE A 357 -2.07 -18.15 -17.47
CA PHE A 357 -0.67 -18.16 -17.04
C PHE A 357 0.27 -17.31 -17.90
N VAL A 358 -0.02 -17.17 -19.20
CA VAL A 358 0.77 -16.30 -20.08
C VAL A 358 0.70 -14.86 -19.59
N GLY A 359 -0.50 -14.41 -19.22
CA GLY A 359 -0.71 -13.10 -18.59
C GLY A 359 0.07 -12.95 -17.30
N VAL A 360 0.02 -13.96 -16.42
CA VAL A 360 0.71 -13.94 -15.12
C VAL A 360 2.23 -13.78 -15.29
N VAL A 361 2.84 -14.53 -16.21
CA VAL A 361 4.28 -14.43 -16.48
C VAL A 361 4.62 -13.04 -17.03
N LEU A 362 3.96 -12.60 -18.09
CA LEU A 362 4.24 -11.31 -18.73
C LEU A 362 3.98 -10.14 -17.78
N GLY A 363 2.87 -10.19 -17.04
CA GLY A 363 2.49 -9.22 -16.03
C GLY A 363 3.50 -9.14 -14.88
N GLY A 364 3.98 -10.29 -14.39
CA GLY A 364 5.02 -10.35 -13.36
C GLY A 364 6.31 -9.65 -13.81
N PHE A 365 6.80 -9.95 -15.02
CA PHE A 365 7.98 -9.29 -15.59
C PHE A 365 7.76 -7.79 -15.83
N ALA A 366 6.60 -7.40 -16.37
CA ALA A 366 6.27 -6.01 -16.60
C ALA A 366 6.21 -5.21 -15.28
N CYS A 367 5.51 -5.72 -14.27
CA CYS A 367 5.42 -5.06 -12.95
C CYS A 367 6.77 -5.02 -12.23
N ALA A 368 7.59 -6.07 -12.32
CA ALA A 368 8.95 -6.07 -11.77
C ALA A 368 9.83 -5.01 -12.47
N PHE A 369 9.76 -4.91 -13.79
CA PHE A 369 10.46 -3.88 -14.57
C PHE A 369 9.99 -2.47 -14.16
N LEU A 370 8.67 -2.24 -14.08
CA LEU A 370 8.11 -0.94 -13.69
C LEU A 370 8.52 -0.53 -12.27
N LEU A 371 8.48 -1.45 -11.31
CA LEU A 371 8.94 -1.19 -9.95
C LEU A 371 10.44 -0.85 -9.94
N GLY A 372 11.25 -1.64 -10.64
CA GLY A 372 12.69 -1.38 -10.78
C GLY A 372 13.00 -0.04 -11.45
N ALA A 373 12.26 0.34 -12.48
CA ALA A 373 12.38 1.64 -13.13
C ALA A 373 11.99 2.78 -12.18
N THR A 374 10.89 2.64 -11.45
CA THR A 374 10.38 3.65 -10.50
C THR A 374 11.35 3.88 -9.34
N ILE A 375 11.96 2.80 -8.81
CA ILE A 375 13.00 2.89 -7.79
C ILE A 375 14.25 3.61 -8.33
N ARG A 376 14.66 3.35 -9.58
CA ARG A 376 15.81 4.03 -10.19
C ARG A 376 15.57 5.51 -10.47
N LEU A 377 14.33 5.92 -10.78
CA LEU A 377 13.97 7.33 -10.97
C LEU A 377 14.08 8.17 -9.68
N ASN A 378 14.20 7.52 -8.52
CA ASN A 378 14.24 8.15 -7.21
C ASN A 378 15.65 8.62 -6.79
N GLN A 379 16.24 9.52 -7.58
CA GLN A 379 17.56 10.09 -7.29
C GLN A 379 17.51 11.47 -6.62
N GLU A 380 16.35 12.13 -6.70
CA GLU A 380 16.14 13.49 -6.22
C GLU A 380 15.63 13.47 -4.77
N GLY A 381 16.03 14.46 -3.98
CA GLY A 381 15.60 14.59 -2.59
C GLY A 381 15.13 16.00 -2.27
N PHE A 382 14.33 16.11 -1.22
CA PHE A 382 13.89 17.37 -0.64
C PHE A 382 14.43 17.47 0.77
N PHE A 383 15.25 18.49 1.04
CA PHE A 383 15.91 18.67 2.33
C PHE A 383 16.66 17.40 2.80
N GLY A 384 17.28 16.68 1.86
CA GLY A 384 18.02 15.44 2.08
C GLY A 384 17.16 14.18 2.24
N LEU A 385 15.83 14.26 2.09
CA LEU A 385 14.91 13.11 2.13
C LEU A 385 14.41 12.74 0.73
N ARG A 386 14.44 11.44 0.41
CA ARG A 386 13.91 10.91 -0.86
C ARG A 386 12.41 10.65 -0.73
N VAL A 387 11.60 11.70 -0.90
CA VAL A 387 10.14 11.65 -0.68
C VAL A 387 9.46 10.59 -1.56
N LEU A 388 9.92 10.39 -2.81
CA LEU A 388 9.36 9.38 -3.71
C LEU A 388 9.46 7.96 -3.14
N GLN A 389 10.54 7.67 -2.41
CA GLN A 389 10.78 6.40 -1.72
C GLN A 389 9.69 6.11 -0.69
N PHE A 390 9.23 7.15 0.00
CA PHE A 390 8.17 7.03 1.00
C PHE A 390 6.81 6.76 0.38
N PHE A 391 6.52 7.34 -0.80
CA PHE A 391 5.31 7.01 -1.55
C PHE A 391 5.31 5.56 -2.04
N ILE A 392 6.40 5.10 -2.65
CA ILE A 392 6.53 3.69 -3.05
C ILE A 392 6.34 2.77 -1.84
N ALA A 393 7.05 3.04 -0.75
CA ALA A 393 6.96 2.27 0.49
C ALA A 393 5.52 2.19 1.03
N ALA A 394 4.81 3.31 1.10
CA ALA A 394 3.47 3.35 1.68
C ALA A 394 2.38 2.76 0.78
N SER A 395 2.55 2.82 -0.55
CA SER A 395 1.56 2.28 -1.50
C SER A 395 1.71 0.78 -1.74
N LEU A 396 2.91 0.21 -1.58
CA LEU A 396 3.19 -1.21 -1.83
C LEU A 396 2.26 -2.21 -1.12
N PRO A 397 1.93 -2.05 0.19
CA PRO A 397 1.05 -2.98 0.87
C PRO A 397 -0.30 -3.15 0.18
N ILE A 398 -0.82 -2.09 -0.45
CA ILE A 398 -2.13 -2.12 -1.11
C ILE A 398 -1.99 -2.44 -2.58
N LEU A 399 -0.93 -1.99 -3.26
CA LEU A 399 -0.68 -2.40 -4.65
C LEU A 399 -0.46 -3.92 -4.78
N LEU A 400 0.15 -4.55 -3.77
CA LEU A 400 0.35 -6.00 -3.70
C LEU A 400 -0.88 -6.76 -3.20
N ARG A 401 -1.82 -6.09 -2.53
CA ARG A 401 -3.03 -6.71 -1.98
C ARG A 401 -4.25 -6.53 -2.90
N GLY A 402 -4.41 -5.36 -3.49
CA GLY A 402 -5.58 -4.92 -4.24
C GLY A 402 -6.66 -4.21 -3.41
N PRO A 403 -7.72 -3.70 -4.05
CA PRO A 403 -7.84 -3.57 -5.50
C PRO A 403 -6.90 -2.47 -6.01
N VAL A 404 -6.08 -2.79 -7.03
CA VAL A 404 -5.07 -1.86 -7.56
C VAL A 404 -5.71 -0.56 -8.04
N GLY A 405 -6.89 -0.66 -8.66
CA GLY A 405 -7.64 0.51 -9.14
C GLY A 405 -8.00 1.54 -8.07
N ALA A 406 -8.05 1.17 -6.78
CA ALA A 406 -8.36 2.11 -5.71
C ALA A 406 -7.17 2.96 -5.26
N VAL A 407 -5.93 2.47 -5.37
CA VAL A 407 -4.73 3.16 -4.87
C VAL A 407 -3.80 3.63 -5.98
N LEU A 408 -3.79 2.94 -7.11
CA LEU A 408 -3.00 3.32 -8.28
C LEU A 408 -3.18 4.78 -8.71
N PRO A 409 -4.41 5.37 -8.71
CA PRO A 409 -4.60 6.77 -9.08
C PRO A 409 -3.82 7.73 -8.17
N LEU A 410 -3.98 7.57 -6.86
CA LEU A 410 -3.30 8.41 -5.88
C LEU A 410 -1.79 8.23 -5.96
N PHE A 411 -1.32 6.99 -6.07
CA PHE A 411 0.11 6.67 -6.17
C PHE A 411 0.74 7.35 -7.39
N ILE A 412 0.12 7.24 -8.57
CA ILE A 412 0.63 7.88 -9.80
C ILE A 412 0.63 9.41 -9.64
N CYS A 413 -0.43 10.00 -9.08
CA CYS A 413 -0.47 11.42 -8.80
C CYS A 413 0.64 11.86 -7.82
N GLN A 414 0.91 11.08 -6.77
CA GLN A 414 2.01 11.35 -5.82
C GLN A 414 3.38 11.30 -6.51
N LEU A 415 3.63 10.29 -7.34
CA LEU A 415 4.87 10.20 -8.12
C LEU A 415 5.02 11.39 -9.08
N PHE A 416 3.95 11.71 -9.81
CA PHE A 416 3.91 12.82 -10.76
C PHE A 416 4.18 14.16 -10.09
N VAL A 417 3.48 14.47 -8.99
CA VAL A 417 3.65 15.72 -8.25
C VAL A 417 5.06 15.84 -7.66
N ALA A 418 5.59 14.78 -7.05
CA ALA A 418 6.94 14.79 -6.51
C ALA A 418 7.98 15.05 -7.61
N LYS A 419 7.80 14.44 -8.78
CA LYS A 419 8.70 14.65 -9.93
C LYS A 419 8.54 16.04 -10.55
N LEU A 420 7.32 16.54 -10.64
CA LEU A 420 7.04 17.88 -11.14
C LEU A 420 7.67 18.95 -10.23
N LEU A 421 7.51 18.81 -8.90
CA LEU A 421 8.09 19.74 -7.93
C LEU A 421 9.61 19.72 -7.98
N SER A 422 10.22 18.54 -8.05
CA SER A 422 11.68 18.43 -8.12
C SER A 422 12.23 19.04 -9.40
N VAL A 423 11.58 18.84 -10.56
CA VAL A 423 11.98 19.46 -11.84
C VAL A 423 11.75 20.97 -11.86
N ALA A 424 10.56 21.43 -11.46
CA ALA A 424 10.20 22.85 -11.48
C ALA A 424 11.08 23.68 -10.52
N LEU A 425 11.50 23.09 -9.41
CA LEU A 425 12.29 23.75 -8.38
C LEU A 425 13.80 23.45 -8.51
N ARG A 426 14.26 22.93 -9.66
CA ARG A 426 15.70 22.69 -9.93
C ARG A 426 16.57 23.94 -9.76
N ARG A 427 16.00 25.13 -9.93
CA ARG A 427 16.70 26.41 -9.71
C ARG A 427 17.05 26.68 -8.24
N SER A 428 16.44 25.96 -7.29
CA SER A 428 16.76 26.05 -5.86
C SER A 428 17.64 24.90 -5.34
N VAL A 429 18.33 24.20 -6.25
CA VAL A 429 19.29 23.15 -5.91
C VAL A 429 20.55 23.77 -5.31
N GLN A 430 20.90 23.38 -4.09
CA GLN A 430 22.23 23.66 -3.52
C GLN A 430 23.16 22.47 -3.80
N PRO A 431 24.41 22.69 -4.25
CA PRO A 431 25.35 21.60 -4.44
C PRO A 431 25.56 20.82 -3.14
N SER A 432 25.44 19.50 -3.22
CA SER A 432 25.61 18.55 -2.10
C SER A 432 26.96 18.66 -1.39
N ALA A 433 27.96 19.30 -2.01
CA ALA A 433 29.28 19.58 -1.43
C ALA A 433 29.24 20.45 -0.15
N GLN A 434 28.24 21.33 0.03
CA GLN A 434 28.13 22.14 1.25
C GLN A 434 27.60 21.36 2.47
N LEU A 435 26.98 20.18 2.27
CA LEU A 435 26.47 19.34 3.37
C LEU A 435 27.57 18.61 4.15
N GLY A 436 28.73 18.35 3.53
CA GLY A 436 29.89 17.78 4.21
C GLY A 436 30.46 18.74 5.26
N ALA A 437 30.58 20.02 4.90
CA ALA A 437 31.11 21.06 5.80
C ALA A 437 30.18 21.35 6.98
N VAL A 438 28.86 21.41 6.76
CA VAL A 438 27.89 21.70 7.85
C VAL A 438 27.73 20.50 8.80
N ARG A 439 27.89 19.26 8.32
CA ARG A 439 27.90 18.07 9.20
C ARG A 439 29.20 17.92 9.99
N ALA A 440 30.33 18.33 9.42
CA ALA A 440 31.62 18.35 10.12
C ALA A 440 31.70 19.42 11.21
N TRP A 441 30.92 20.50 11.10
CA TRP A 441 30.85 21.57 12.10
C TRP A 441 29.88 21.28 13.28
N ARG A 442 29.05 20.24 13.17
CA ARG A 442 28.05 19.84 14.19
C ARG A 442 28.35 18.50 14.87
N ARG A 443 29.46 17.86 14.53
CA ARG A 443 30.12 16.85 15.37
C ARG A 443 31.21 17.57 16.14
#